data_AF-A0A3D0LZ86-F1
#
_entry.id   AF-A0A3D0LZ86-F1
#
_cell.length_a   1.000
_cell.length_b   1.000
_cell.length_c   1.000
_cell.angle_alpha   90.00
_cell.angle_beta   90.00
_cell.angle_gamma   90.00
#
_symmetry.space_group_name_H-M   'P 1'
#
loop_
_entity.id
_entity.type
_entity.pdbx_description
1 polymer ?
#
loop_
_entity_poly.entity_id
_entity_poly.type
_entity_poly.pdbx_seq_one_letter_code
_entity_poly.pdbx_strand_id
1 'polypeptide(L)'
;MKFNFKIQQYQTDAVEAVVSVFNGQRHYDRTTYIRDLGKVAPQPVQMRLETPDEYGEQLDLTDELGYKNENIELSDEQLLHNIRERQTLNNIRLSDELSRRLGRCSLDIEMETGTGKTYVYI
;
A
#
# COMPACT_ATOMS: atom_id res chain seq x y z
N MET A 1 12.71 -17.68 -21.25
CA MET A 1 11.85 -18.62 -20.49
C MET A 1 10.47 -18.00 -20.41
N LYS A 2 9.39 -18.69 -20.82
CA LYS A 2 8.01 -18.16 -20.68
C LYS A 2 7.42 -18.73 -19.38
N PHE A 3 7.10 -17.86 -18.44
CA PHE A 3 6.39 -18.25 -17.22
C PHE A 3 4.89 -18.31 -17.52
N ASN A 4 4.28 -19.46 -17.27
CA ASN A 4 2.82 -19.61 -17.34
C ASN A 4 2.29 -19.54 -15.90
N PHE A 5 1.63 -18.43 -15.57
CA PHE A 5 0.98 -18.29 -14.29
C PHE A 5 -0.38 -18.98 -14.34
N LYS A 6 -0.62 -19.89 -13.40
CA LYS A 6 -1.93 -20.52 -13.21
C LYS A 6 -2.57 -19.91 -11.98
N ILE A 7 -3.68 -19.23 -12.18
CA ILE A 7 -4.51 -18.70 -11.08
C ILE A 7 -5.26 -19.89 -10.47
N GLN A 8 -5.12 -20.04 -9.16
CA GLN A 8 -5.83 -21.06 -8.39
C GLN A 8 -6.85 -20.38 -7.48
N GLN A 9 -8.02 -20.99 -7.29
CA GLN A 9 -9.12 -20.36 -6.55
C GLN A 9 -8.73 -19.94 -5.14
N TYR A 10 -8.01 -20.81 -4.41
CA TYR A 10 -7.55 -20.51 -3.05
C TYR A 10 -6.59 -19.30 -2.98
N GLN A 11 -5.94 -18.93 -4.09
CA GLN A 11 -5.11 -17.72 -4.16
C GLN A 11 -6.00 -16.50 -4.30
N THR A 12 -6.99 -16.56 -5.19
CA THR A 12 -8.01 -15.51 -5.35
C THR A 12 -8.76 -15.28 -4.04
N ASP A 13 -9.19 -16.34 -3.37
CA ASP A 13 -9.92 -16.25 -2.09
C ASP A 13 -9.08 -15.57 -1.01
N ALA A 14 -7.76 -15.85 -0.97
CA ALA A 14 -6.83 -15.21 -0.05
C ALA A 14 -6.65 -13.71 -0.35
N VAL A 15 -6.51 -13.34 -1.63
CA VAL A 15 -6.42 -11.92 -2.04
C VAL A 15 -7.71 -11.19 -1.70
N GLU A 16 -8.87 -11.75 -2.06
CA GLU A 16 -10.18 -11.17 -1.79
C GLU A 16 -10.41 -11.02 -0.28
N ALA A 17 -9.93 -11.95 0.54
CA ALA A 17 -10.03 -11.85 1.99
C ALA A 17 -9.30 -10.62 2.56
N VAL A 18 -8.17 -10.22 1.99
CA VAL A 18 -7.45 -9.00 2.40
C VAL A 18 -8.12 -7.76 1.85
N VAL A 19 -8.45 -7.75 0.56
CA VAL A 19 -9.04 -6.58 -0.11
C VAL A 19 -10.35 -6.17 0.57
N SER A 20 -11.20 -7.14 0.89
CA SER A 20 -12.48 -6.90 1.55
C SER A 20 -12.39 -6.28 2.94
N VAL A 21 -11.26 -6.44 3.66
CA VAL A 21 -11.05 -5.74 4.94
C VAL A 21 -11.08 -4.22 4.76
N PHE A 22 -10.67 -3.72 3.59
CA PHE A 22 -10.63 -2.29 3.27
C PHE A 22 -11.85 -1.82 2.47
N ASN A 23 -12.92 -2.60 2.42
CA ASN A 23 -14.18 -2.18 1.81
C ASN A 23 -14.68 -0.86 2.42
N GLY A 24 -15.02 0.10 1.56
CA GLY A 24 -15.43 1.45 1.94
C GLY A 24 -14.31 2.50 1.86
N GLN A 25 -13.05 2.10 1.69
CA GLN A 25 -11.95 3.02 1.40
C GLN A 25 -12.15 3.65 0.01
N ARG A 26 -12.01 4.98 -0.09
CA ARG A 26 -12.14 5.71 -1.36
C ARG A 26 -10.88 5.59 -2.20
N HIS A 27 -11.05 5.61 -3.52
CA HIS A 27 -9.94 5.73 -4.46
C HIS A 27 -9.54 7.19 -4.62
N TYR A 28 -8.25 7.47 -4.46
CA TYR A 28 -7.66 8.80 -4.59
C TYR A 28 -6.73 8.80 -5.80
N ASP A 29 -7.12 9.56 -6.83
CA ASP A 29 -6.43 9.54 -8.13
C ASP A 29 -5.19 10.45 -8.16
N ARG A 30 -5.13 11.45 -7.26
CA ARG A 30 -4.07 12.46 -7.23
C ARG A 30 -3.87 13.00 -5.82
N THR A 31 -2.66 12.88 -5.31
CA THR A 31 -2.25 13.66 -4.14
C THR A 31 -1.04 14.51 -4.47
N THR A 32 -1.27 15.81 -4.55
CA THR A 32 -0.25 16.86 -4.55
C THR A 32 0.30 16.93 -3.14
N TYR A 33 1.30 16.11 -2.80
CA TYR A 33 2.06 16.36 -1.58
C TYR A 33 3.07 17.47 -1.87
N ILE A 34 3.36 18.30 -0.87
CA ILE A 34 4.39 19.32 -0.97
C ILE A 34 5.59 18.79 -0.20
N ARG A 35 6.74 18.70 -0.87
CA ARG A 35 8.03 18.39 -0.23
C ARG A 35 8.49 19.62 0.54
N ASP A 36 8.77 19.45 1.84
CA ASP A 36 9.47 20.48 2.61
C ASP A 36 10.95 20.45 2.22
N LEU A 37 11.39 21.45 1.45
CA LEU A 37 12.78 21.62 1.01
C LEU A 37 13.70 22.19 2.12
N GLY A 38 13.15 22.52 3.29
CA GLY A 38 13.88 23.13 4.39
C GLY A 38 14.42 24.53 4.07
N LYS A 39 15.39 25.01 4.85
CA LYS A 39 16.04 26.31 4.62
C LYS A 39 17.14 26.15 3.57
N VAL A 40 16.79 26.33 2.30
CA VAL A 40 17.78 26.38 1.21
C VAL A 40 18.57 27.67 1.35
N ALA A 41 19.89 27.59 1.58
CA ALA A 41 20.76 28.76 1.49
C ALA A 41 20.68 29.32 0.06
N PRO A 42 20.60 30.64 -0.14
CA PRO A 42 20.51 31.22 -1.48
C PRO A 42 21.79 30.88 -2.25
N GLN A 43 21.72 29.85 -3.11
CA GLN A 43 22.80 29.54 -4.04
C GLN A 43 22.72 30.57 -5.18
N PRO A 44 23.85 31.19 -5.57
CA PRO A 44 23.87 32.09 -6.69
C PRO A 44 23.40 31.35 -7.94
N VAL A 45 22.49 32.00 -8.69
CA VAL A 45 21.72 31.50 -9.84
C VAL A 45 22.57 30.91 -11.00
N GLN A 46 23.91 30.93 -10.89
CA GLN A 46 24.84 30.55 -11.95
C GLN A 46 25.34 29.10 -11.91
N MET A 47 24.89 28.25 -10.97
CA MET A 47 25.32 26.84 -10.92
C MET A 47 24.13 25.87 -10.90
N ARG A 48 23.15 26.05 -11.81
CA ARG A 48 22.19 24.98 -12.12
C ARG A 48 22.90 23.97 -13.01
N LEU A 49 23.50 22.95 -12.38
CA LEU A 49 23.89 21.74 -13.09
C LEU A 49 22.60 20.92 -13.25
N GLU A 50 21.98 21.00 -14.42
CA GLU A 50 20.91 20.08 -14.83
C GLU A 50 21.54 18.70 -14.97
N THR A 51 21.62 17.95 -13.87
CA THR A 51 22.05 16.55 -13.90
C THR A 51 20.88 15.73 -14.42
N PRO A 52 20.98 15.14 -15.63
CA PRO A 52 19.99 14.18 -16.09
C PRO A 52 20.01 12.98 -15.14
N ASP A 53 18.85 12.42 -14.83
CA ASP A 53 18.82 11.11 -14.20
C ASP A 53 19.27 10.01 -15.18
N GLU A 54 19.36 8.77 -14.68
CA GLU A 54 19.78 7.60 -15.47
C GLU A 54 18.87 7.32 -16.69
N TYR A 55 17.72 8.00 -16.77
CA TYR A 55 16.72 7.91 -17.83
C TYR A 55 16.65 9.17 -18.72
N GLY A 56 17.47 10.18 -18.48
CA GLY A 56 17.55 11.39 -19.30
C GLY A 56 16.45 12.43 -19.04
N GLU A 57 15.69 12.31 -17.94
CA GLU A 57 14.74 13.33 -17.53
C GLU A 57 15.45 14.46 -16.77
N GLN A 58 15.06 15.70 -17.08
CA GLN A 58 15.48 16.90 -16.36
C GLN A 58 14.81 16.88 -14.97
N LEU A 59 15.54 16.44 -13.95
CA LEU A 59 15.16 16.60 -12.56
C LEU A 59 15.13 18.09 -12.22
N ASP A 60 13.94 18.70 -12.21
CA ASP A 60 13.76 20.01 -11.61
C ASP A 60 13.88 19.88 -10.09
N LEU A 61 15.07 20.17 -9.57
CA LEU A 61 15.38 20.18 -8.13
C LEU A 61 14.56 21.22 -7.35
N THR A 62 13.79 22.09 -8.03
CA THR A 62 12.83 23.03 -7.43
C THR A 62 11.38 22.53 -7.44
N ASP A 63 11.13 21.32 -7.95
CA ASP A 63 9.79 20.74 -7.98
C ASP A 63 9.35 20.27 -6.57
N GLU A 64 8.51 21.09 -5.95
CA GLU A 64 7.91 20.87 -4.64
C GLU A 64 6.90 19.70 -4.64
N LEU A 65 6.55 19.13 -5.80
CA LEU A 65 5.64 17.99 -5.89
C LEU A 65 6.25 16.73 -5.24
N GLY A 66 5.66 16.33 -4.13
CA GLY A 66 5.90 15.08 -3.44
C GLY A 66 4.85 14.02 -3.78
N TYR A 67 5.25 12.77 -3.64
CA TYR A 67 4.39 11.60 -3.77
C TYR A 67 4.48 10.78 -2.47
N LYS A 68 3.33 10.40 -1.92
CA LYS A 68 3.22 9.40 -0.85
C LYS A 68 1.88 8.68 -0.96
N ASN A 69 1.79 7.51 -0.34
CA ASN A 69 0.53 6.79 -0.23
C ASN A 69 -0.49 7.57 0.60
N GLU A 70 -1.76 7.41 0.24
CA GLU A 70 -2.86 7.99 1.00
C GLU A 70 -3.09 7.23 2.30
N ASN A 71 -3.61 7.96 3.28
CA ASN A 71 -3.97 7.38 4.56
C ASN A 71 -5.23 6.52 4.40
N ILE A 72 -5.29 5.43 5.17
CA ILE A 72 -6.52 4.66 5.33
C ILE A 72 -7.48 5.47 6.19
N GLU A 73 -8.64 5.81 5.63
CA GLU A 73 -9.65 6.68 6.25
C GLU A 73 -10.69 5.89 7.06
N LEU A 74 -10.75 4.58 6.85
CA LEU A 74 -11.64 3.71 7.60
C LEU A 74 -11.37 3.83 9.10
N SER A 75 -12.46 4.01 9.86
CA SER A 75 -12.45 4.01 11.32
C SER A 75 -12.05 2.65 11.88
N ASP A 76 -11.68 2.64 13.16
CA ASP A 76 -11.31 1.40 13.86
C ASP A 76 -12.48 0.41 13.88
N GLU A 77 -13.68 0.93 14.10
CA GLU A 77 -14.91 0.16 14.13
C GLU A 77 -15.23 -0.45 12.76
N GLN A 78 -15.03 0.31 11.67
CA GLN A 78 -15.24 -0.19 10.30
C GLN A 78 -14.23 -1.28 9.95
N LEU A 79 -12.93 -1.08 10.22
CA LEU A 79 -11.91 -2.10 9.95
C LEU A 79 -12.18 -3.37 10.76
N LEU A 80 -12.46 -3.24 12.06
CA LEU A 80 -12.74 -4.38 12.92
C LEU A 80 -14.01 -5.12 12.49
N HIS A 81 -15.04 -4.40 12.05
CA HIS A 81 -16.25 -4.98 11.49
C HIS A 81 -15.95 -5.80 10.24
N ASN A 82 -15.27 -5.21 9.25
CA ASN A 82 -14.91 -5.90 8.01
C ASN A 82 -14.04 -7.15 8.28
N ILE A 83 -13.08 -7.06 9.23
CA ILE A 83 -12.26 -8.21 9.66
C ILE A 83 -13.15 -9.31 10.24
N ARG A 84 -14.08 -8.97 11.14
CA ARG A 84 -14.98 -9.96 11.75
C ARG A 84 -15.91 -10.61 10.73
N GLU A 85 -16.36 -9.89 9.71
CA GLU A 85 -17.12 -10.47 8.60
C GLU A 85 -16.30 -11.54 7.86
N ARG A 86 -15.03 -11.23 7.53
CA ARG A 86 -14.12 -12.20 6.89
C ARG A 86 -13.79 -13.38 7.79
N GLN A 87 -13.60 -13.15 9.08
CA GLN A 87 -13.39 -14.21 10.05
C GLN A 87 -14.61 -15.13 10.15
N THR A 88 -15.82 -14.57 10.14
CA THR A 88 -17.07 -15.33 10.16
C THR A 88 -17.22 -16.18 8.90
N LEU A 89 -17.01 -15.60 7.72
CA LEU A 89 -17.12 -16.29 6.44
C LEU A 89 -16.10 -17.44 6.31
N ASN A 90 -14.88 -17.23 6.81
CA ASN A 90 -13.83 -18.24 6.82
C ASN A 90 -13.91 -19.19 8.03
N ASN A 91 -14.92 -19.03 8.89
CA ASN A 91 -15.14 -19.83 10.09
C ASN A 91 -13.91 -19.89 11.03
N ILE A 92 -13.29 -18.73 11.26
CA ILE A 92 -12.16 -18.55 12.19
C ILE A 92 -12.58 -17.67 13.38
N ARG A 93 -11.78 -17.73 14.45
CA ARG A 93 -12.05 -16.99 15.69
C ARG A 93 -12.15 -15.48 15.43
N LEU A 94 -13.21 -14.86 15.96
CA LEU A 94 -13.41 -13.42 15.89
C LEU A 94 -12.41 -12.67 16.77
N SER A 95 -11.86 -11.58 16.25
CA SER A 95 -11.00 -10.68 17.01
C SER A 95 -11.82 -9.82 17.97
N ASP A 96 -11.35 -9.67 19.20
CA ASP A 96 -11.96 -8.80 20.21
C ASP A 96 -11.65 -7.32 19.93
N GLU A 97 -10.45 -7.03 19.43
CA GLU A 97 -9.95 -5.69 19.12
C GLU A 97 -9.08 -5.66 17.84
N LEU A 98 -8.84 -4.45 17.32
CA LEU A 98 -7.99 -4.24 16.14
C LEU A 98 -6.51 -4.23 16.53
N SER A 99 -5.74 -5.19 16.01
CA SER A 99 -4.28 -5.24 16.20
C SER A 99 -3.57 -4.17 15.36
N ARG A 100 -2.68 -3.36 15.97
CA ARG A 100 -1.98 -2.22 15.32
C ARG A 100 -0.47 -2.28 15.39
N ARG A 101 0.11 -3.47 15.52
CA ARG A 101 1.57 -3.63 15.72
C ARG A 101 2.39 -3.10 14.53
N LEU A 102 1.84 -3.15 13.32
CA LEU A 102 2.54 -2.81 12.07
C LEU A 102 1.81 -1.75 11.23
N GLY A 103 1.20 -0.74 11.88
CA GLY A 103 0.53 0.38 11.19
C GLY A 103 -0.96 0.49 11.53
N ARG A 104 -1.80 0.77 10.52
CA ARG A 104 -3.25 0.98 10.71
C ARG A 104 -3.95 -0.26 11.27
N CYS A 105 -3.59 -1.43 10.75
CA CYS A 105 -4.00 -2.75 11.24
C CYS A 105 -2.95 -3.81 10.86
N SER A 106 -2.88 -4.90 11.62
CA SER A 106 -2.06 -6.08 11.30
C SER A 106 -2.97 -7.25 10.92
N LEU A 107 -2.74 -7.83 9.74
CA LEU A 107 -3.53 -8.93 9.19
C LEU A 107 -2.60 -10.13 8.97
N ASP A 108 -3.05 -11.31 9.39
CA ASP A 108 -2.33 -12.56 9.22
C ASP A 108 -3.08 -13.45 8.23
N ILE A 109 -2.34 -14.02 7.27
CA ILE A 109 -2.87 -14.96 6.28
C ILE A 109 -2.11 -16.27 6.42
N GLU A 110 -2.80 -17.30 6.88
CA GLU A 110 -2.27 -18.64 7.01
C GLU A 110 -2.54 -19.44 5.73
N MET A 111 -1.47 -19.96 5.11
CA MET A 111 -1.59 -20.87 3.98
C MET A 111 -0.51 -21.96 4.05
N GLU A 112 -0.87 -23.17 3.62
CA GLU A 112 0.03 -24.33 3.61
C GLU A 112 1.29 -24.11 2.74
N THR A 113 2.35 -24.86 3.00
CA THR A 113 3.55 -24.87 2.14
C THR A 113 3.20 -25.28 0.70
N GLY A 114 3.90 -24.72 -0.29
CA GLY A 114 3.65 -25.04 -1.71
C GLY A 114 2.36 -24.45 -2.32
N THR A 115 1.54 -23.69 -1.58
CA THR A 115 0.32 -23.03 -2.09
C THR A 115 0.57 -21.67 -2.77
N GLY A 116 1.82 -21.27 -2.96
CA GLY A 116 2.14 -20.02 -3.64
C GLY A 116 1.78 -18.76 -2.84
N LYS A 117 1.96 -18.78 -1.52
CA LYS A 117 1.86 -17.59 -0.63
C LYS A 117 2.51 -16.35 -1.22
N THR A 118 3.72 -16.49 -1.76
CA THR A 118 4.46 -15.38 -2.38
C THR A 118 3.70 -14.72 -3.52
N TYR A 119 2.95 -15.49 -4.31
CA TYR A 119 2.16 -14.95 -5.41
C TYR A 119 0.94 -14.16 -4.92
N VAL A 120 0.36 -14.53 -3.78
CA VAL A 120 -0.81 -13.83 -3.18
C VAL A 120 -0.45 -12.42 -2.68
N TYR A 121 0.80 -12.19 -2.28
CA TYR A 121 1.25 -10.89 -1.74
C TYR A 121 1.77 -9.91 -2.81
N ILE A 122 1.84 -10.31 -4.07
CA ILE A 122 2.33 -9.48 -5.19
C ILE A 122 1.15 -8.90 -5.93
#